data_AF-A0A5B1B584-F1
#
_entry.id   AF-A0A5B1B584-F1
#
_cell.length_a   1.000
_cell.length_b   1.000
_cell.length_c   1.000
_cell.angle_alpha   90.00
_cell.angle_beta   90.00
_cell.angle_gamma   90.00
#
_symmetry.space_group_name_H-M   'P 1'
#
loop_
_entity.id
_entity.type
_entity.pdbx_description
1 polymer ?
#
loop_
_entity_poly.entity_id
_entity_poly.type
_entity_poly.pdbx_seq_one_letter_code
_entity_poly.pdbx_strand_id
1 'polypeptide(L)'
;MIRIKIISITILIIILVSCSGANKECIQGIKVSELLESATTNYSYCSLIKKSIDLDSEALIKISTLPVFDAAGYEHGYVLINIVEKIGEDKYIAIISNIKKEDKKTIKSYLEVGLEYGGNKSYKDKELKEIFPKLANHLY
;
A
#
# COMPACT_ATOMS: atom_id res chain seq x y z
N MET A 1 -27.32 22.47 39.09
CA MET A 1 -25.91 22.44 38.60
C MET A 1 -25.37 21.05 38.24
N ILE A 2 -26.00 19.93 38.63
CA ILE A 2 -25.49 18.56 38.36
C ILE A 2 -25.84 18.06 36.94
N ARG A 3 -26.98 18.48 36.36
CA ARG A 3 -27.43 18.00 35.03
C ARG A 3 -26.62 18.55 33.84
N ILE A 4 -26.02 19.74 33.96
CA ILE A 4 -25.20 20.35 32.88
C ILE A 4 -23.85 19.63 32.73
N LYS A 5 -23.23 19.19 33.85
CA LYS A 5 -21.98 18.44 33.83
C LYS A 5 -22.11 17.06 33.17
N ILE A 6 -23.27 16.40 33.31
CA ILE A 6 -23.51 15.08 32.71
C ILE A 6 -23.64 15.20 31.18
N ILE A 7 -24.30 16.25 30.68
CA ILE A 7 -24.46 16.51 29.23
C ILE A 7 -23.11 16.85 28.57
N SER A 8 -22.23 17.59 29.27
CA SER A 8 -20.88 17.88 28.77
C SER A 8 -19.96 16.65 28.71
N ILE A 9 -20.19 15.62 29.54
CA ILE A 9 -19.38 14.40 29.55
C ILE A 9 -19.83 13.44 28.41
N THR A 10 -21.12 13.37 28.09
CA THR A 10 -21.61 12.50 27.00
C THR A 10 -21.20 12.98 25.61
N ILE A 11 -21.06 14.29 25.39
CA ILE A 11 -20.60 14.85 24.10
C ILE A 11 -19.12 14.54 23.83
N LEU A 12 -18.29 14.43 24.89
CA LEU A 12 -16.86 14.15 24.74
C LEU A 12 -16.57 12.69 24.35
N ILE A 13 -17.45 11.75 24.71
CA ILE A 13 -17.29 10.32 24.41
C ILE A 13 -17.63 10.02 22.94
N ILE A 14 -18.55 10.77 22.32
CA ILE A 14 -18.97 10.55 20.91
C ILE A 14 -17.85 10.94 19.94
N ILE A 15 -16.97 11.88 20.31
CA ILE A 15 -15.85 12.33 19.47
C ILE A 15 -14.72 11.27 19.45
N LEU A 16 -14.67 10.37 20.42
CA LEU A 16 -13.64 9.31 20.50
C LEU A 16 -14.01 8.01 19.75
N VAL A 17 -15.24 7.89 19.23
CA VAL A 17 -15.71 6.67 18.54
C VAL A 17 -15.69 6.80 17.01
N SER A 18 -15.54 8.01 16.46
CA SER A 18 -15.43 8.21 15.00
C SER A 18 -13.99 8.19 14.51
N CYS A 19 -13.29 7.07 14.70
CA CYS A 19 -12.10 6.75 13.90
C CYS A 19 -11.81 5.24 13.93
N SER A 20 -12.82 4.41 13.66
CA SER A 20 -12.55 3.07 13.16
C SER A 20 -12.37 3.17 11.65
N GLY A 21 -11.21 3.69 11.19
CA GLY A 21 -10.85 3.62 9.78
C GLY A 21 -10.90 2.16 9.36
N ALA A 22 -11.94 1.76 8.65
CA ALA A 22 -12.24 0.37 8.42
C ALA A 22 -11.38 -0.09 7.24
N ASN A 23 -10.15 -0.52 7.54
CA ASN A 23 -9.30 -1.16 6.55
C ASN A 23 -10.04 -2.35 5.96
N LYS A 24 -10.47 -2.22 4.71
CA LYS A 24 -11.18 -3.26 4.00
C LYS A 24 -10.16 -4.25 3.48
N GLU A 25 -10.31 -5.51 3.87
CA GLU A 25 -9.52 -6.57 3.27
C GLU A 25 -9.92 -6.70 1.80
N CYS A 26 -9.00 -6.42 0.88
CA CYS A 26 -9.26 -6.59 -0.55
C CYS A 26 -9.19 -8.07 -0.90
N ILE A 27 -8.07 -8.73 -0.60
CA ILE A 27 -7.82 -10.15 -0.91
C ILE A 27 -6.64 -10.70 -0.11
N GLN A 28 -6.79 -11.94 0.36
CA GLN A 28 -5.72 -12.78 0.93
C GLN A 28 -4.80 -12.03 1.92
N GLY A 29 -5.35 -11.30 2.88
CA GLY A 29 -4.58 -10.57 3.89
C GLY A 29 -4.01 -9.21 3.46
N ILE A 30 -4.15 -8.80 2.19
CA ILE A 30 -3.81 -7.44 1.75
C ILE A 30 -4.99 -6.52 2.07
N LYS A 31 -4.75 -5.61 3.02
CA LYS A 31 -5.70 -4.59 3.44
C LYS A 31 -5.46 -3.30 2.68
N VAL A 32 -6.55 -2.62 2.30
CA VAL A 32 -6.53 -1.29 1.70
C VAL A 32 -7.28 -0.36 2.65
N SER A 33 -6.67 0.78 2.96
CA SER A 33 -7.28 1.79 3.81
C SER A 33 -8.32 2.59 3.01
N GLU A 34 -9.18 3.30 3.73
CA GLU A 34 -10.09 4.28 3.13
C GLU A 34 -9.34 5.42 2.42
N LEU A 35 -8.15 5.79 2.92
CA LEU A 35 -7.32 6.84 2.31
C LEU A 35 -6.83 6.41 0.92
N LEU A 36 -6.25 5.21 0.82
CA LEU A 36 -5.78 4.67 -0.44
C LEU A 36 -6.95 4.39 -1.41
N GLU A 37 -8.08 3.90 -0.91
CA GLU A 37 -9.30 3.74 -1.71
C GLU A 37 -9.78 5.08 -2.26
N SER A 38 -9.82 6.13 -1.44
CA SER A 38 -10.18 7.49 -1.86
C SER A 38 -9.19 8.07 -2.88
N ALA A 39 -7.90 7.80 -2.72
CA ALA A 39 -6.85 8.25 -3.64
C ALA A 39 -6.88 7.51 -4.99
N THR A 40 -7.53 6.33 -5.04
CA THR A 40 -7.54 5.44 -6.21
C THR A 40 -8.94 5.19 -6.77
N THR A 41 -9.91 6.06 -6.47
CA THR A 41 -11.33 5.94 -6.86
C THR A 41 -11.58 5.68 -8.35
N ASN A 42 -10.71 6.20 -9.23
CA ASN A 42 -10.78 5.97 -10.67
C ASN A 42 -10.30 4.57 -11.11
N TYR A 43 -9.89 3.73 -10.16
CA TYR A 43 -9.33 2.41 -10.40
C TYR A 43 -10.07 1.36 -9.59
N SER A 44 -10.28 0.20 -10.18
CA SER A 44 -10.70 -0.99 -9.43
C SER A 44 -9.51 -1.56 -8.65
N TYR A 45 -9.05 -0.86 -7.63
CA TYR A 45 -7.76 -1.11 -6.97
C TYR A 45 -7.64 -2.53 -6.39
N CYS A 46 -8.66 -3.02 -5.67
CA CYS A 46 -8.69 -4.43 -5.23
C CYS A 46 -8.63 -5.43 -6.40
N SER A 47 -9.26 -5.10 -7.53
CA SER A 47 -9.20 -5.96 -8.72
C SER A 47 -7.81 -5.97 -9.35
N LEU A 48 -7.09 -4.83 -9.32
CA LEU A 48 -5.71 -4.77 -9.78
C LEU A 48 -4.81 -5.63 -8.89
N ILE A 49 -4.97 -5.57 -7.57
CA ILE A 49 -4.24 -6.44 -6.63
C ILE A 49 -4.50 -7.91 -6.94
N LYS A 50 -5.77 -8.31 -7.10
CA LYS A 50 -6.13 -9.69 -7.41
C LYS A 50 -5.43 -10.20 -8.66
N LYS A 51 -5.60 -9.48 -9.77
CA LYS A 51 -5.01 -9.84 -11.06
C LYS A 51 -3.48 -9.87 -11.01
N SER A 52 -2.87 -8.96 -10.26
CA SER A 52 -1.42 -8.91 -10.06
C SER A 52 -0.89 -10.16 -9.36
N ILE A 53 -1.59 -10.65 -8.33
CA ILE A 53 -1.24 -11.90 -7.63
C ILE A 53 -1.42 -13.10 -8.56
N ASP A 54 -2.41 -13.06 -9.46
CA ASP A 54 -2.65 -14.06 -10.50
C ASP A 54 -1.68 -13.92 -11.70
N LEU A 55 -0.63 -13.09 -11.58
CA LEU A 55 0.42 -12.86 -12.58
C LEU A 55 -0.06 -12.26 -13.91
N ASP A 56 -1.16 -11.51 -13.89
CA ASP A 56 -1.58 -10.68 -15.01
C ASP A 56 -0.57 -9.52 -15.19
N SER A 57 0.21 -9.58 -16.28
CA SER A 57 1.28 -8.62 -16.55
C SER A 57 0.78 -7.19 -16.65
N GLU A 58 -0.38 -6.97 -17.28
CA GLU A 58 -0.92 -5.62 -17.46
C GLU A 58 -1.37 -5.04 -16.12
N ALA A 59 -2.06 -5.83 -15.31
CA ALA A 59 -2.49 -5.42 -13.99
C ALA A 59 -1.30 -5.14 -13.06
N LEU A 60 -0.27 -6.00 -13.09
CA LEU A 60 0.91 -5.82 -12.26
C LEU A 60 1.69 -4.55 -12.66
N ILE A 61 1.91 -4.31 -13.96
CA ILE A 61 2.53 -3.07 -14.42
C ILE A 61 1.68 -1.87 -14.02
N LYS A 62 0.36 -1.95 -14.22
CA LYS A 62 -0.56 -0.85 -13.94
C LYS A 62 -0.59 -0.48 -12.47
N ILE A 63 -0.66 -1.46 -11.56
CA ILE A 63 -0.65 -1.17 -10.12
C ILE A 63 0.72 -0.65 -9.69
N SER A 64 1.82 -1.19 -10.22
CA SER A 64 3.17 -0.78 -9.86
C SER A 64 3.52 0.66 -10.28
N THR A 65 2.83 1.18 -11.28
CA THR A 65 3.06 2.51 -11.88
C THR A 65 1.91 3.48 -11.62
N LEU A 66 0.99 3.13 -10.72
CA LEU A 66 -0.20 3.93 -10.45
C LEU A 66 0.22 5.26 -9.78
N PRO A 67 -0.22 6.42 -10.29
CA PRO A 67 0.11 7.70 -9.67
C PRO A 67 -0.71 7.87 -8.38
N VAL A 68 -0.10 7.50 -7.26
CA VAL A 68 -0.63 7.69 -5.91
C VAL A 68 0.27 8.67 -5.17
N PHE A 69 -0.32 9.74 -4.65
CA PHE A 69 0.42 10.84 -4.04
C PHE A 69 0.22 10.90 -2.52
N ASP A 70 1.03 11.73 -1.86
CA ASP A 70 0.95 12.02 -0.43
C ASP A 70 0.98 10.74 0.44
N ALA A 71 0.31 10.76 1.58
CA ALA A 71 0.29 9.65 2.53
C ALA A 71 -0.31 8.36 1.94
N ALA A 72 -1.19 8.46 0.94
CA ALA A 72 -1.70 7.29 0.22
C ALA A 72 -0.59 6.54 -0.53
N GLY A 73 0.48 7.23 -0.94
CA GLY A 73 1.65 6.63 -1.57
C GLY A 73 2.40 5.64 -0.66
N TYR A 74 2.40 5.88 0.66
CA TYR A 74 3.03 4.97 1.63
C TYR A 74 2.26 3.65 1.74
N GLU A 75 0.94 3.75 1.79
CA GLU A 75 0.04 2.59 1.81
C GLU A 75 0.04 1.85 0.47
N HIS A 76 0.18 2.58 -0.64
CA HIS A 76 0.39 2.00 -1.96
C HIS A 76 1.69 1.17 -1.99
N GLY A 77 2.79 1.72 -1.48
CA GLY A 77 4.06 1.02 -1.30
C GLY A 77 3.93 -0.27 -0.48
N TYR A 78 3.19 -0.21 0.64
CA TYR A 78 2.87 -1.40 1.44
C TYR A 78 2.17 -2.48 0.62
N VAL A 79 1.19 -2.11 -0.21
CA VAL A 79 0.49 -3.06 -1.10
C VAL A 79 1.46 -3.70 -2.10
N LEU A 80 2.36 -2.93 -2.72
CA LEU A 80 3.35 -3.47 -3.64
C LEU A 80 4.29 -4.47 -2.96
N ILE A 81 4.75 -4.17 -1.74
CA ILE A 81 5.57 -5.10 -0.94
C ILE A 81 4.84 -6.43 -0.73
N ASN A 82 3.56 -6.38 -0.33
CA ASN A 82 2.76 -7.60 -0.12
C ASN A 82 2.55 -8.39 -1.42
N ILE A 83 2.44 -7.72 -2.57
CA ILE A 83 2.38 -8.39 -3.87
C ILE A 83 3.71 -9.11 -4.15
N VAL A 84 4.85 -8.44 -3.97
CA VAL A 84 6.18 -9.02 -4.16
C VAL A 84 6.40 -10.22 -3.23
N GLU A 85 6.02 -10.13 -1.96
CA GLU A 85 6.08 -11.25 -1.00
C GLU A 85 5.27 -12.46 -1.47
N LYS A 86 4.08 -12.23 -2.04
CA LYS A 86 3.20 -13.31 -2.49
C LYS A 86 3.69 -14.00 -3.76
N ILE A 87 4.16 -13.24 -4.74
CA ILE A 87 4.51 -13.81 -6.05
C ILE A 87 5.99 -14.17 -6.18
N GLY A 88 6.84 -13.53 -5.38
CA GLY A 88 8.31 -13.63 -5.40
C GLY A 88 8.97 -12.62 -6.33
N GLU A 89 10.19 -12.19 -5.97
CA GLU A 89 10.97 -11.19 -6.72
C GLU A 89 11.15 -11.56 -8.20
N ASP A 90 11.53 -12.82 -8.48
CA ASP A 90 11.84 -13.24 -9.85
C ASP A 90 10.64 -13.07 -10.79
N LYS A 91 9.43 -13.36 -10.32
CA LYS A 91 8.20 -13.20 -11.13
C LYS A 91 7.84 -11.73 -11.31
N TYR A 92 7.98 -10.94 -10.25
CA TYR A 92 7.73 -9.50 -10.32
C TYR A 92 8.69 -8.85 -11.33
N ILE A 93 9.99 -9.12 -11.21
CA ILE A 93 11.04 -8.62 -12.11
C ILE A 93 10.78 -9.02 -13.57
N ALA A 94 10.42 -10.28 -13.82
CA ALA A 94 10.14 -10.75 -15.17
C ALA A 94 9.04 -9.94 -15.88
N ILE A 95 8.04 -9.49 -15.14
CA ILE A 95 6.94 -8.68 -15.70
C ILE A 95 7.36 -7.22 -15.86
N ILE A 96 8.10 -6.65 -14.91
CA ILE A 96 8.50 -5.23 -14.96
C ILE A 96 9.79 -4.98 -15.75
N SER A 97 10.41 -6.01 -16.35
CA SER A 97 11.76 -5.89 -16.93
C SER A 97 11.89 -4.84 -18.02
N ASN A 98 10.83 -4.70 -18.83
CA ASN A 98 10.80 -3.91 -20.07
C ASN A 98 10.07 -2.57 -19.93
N ILE A 99 9.75 -2.14 -18.70
CA ILE A 99 9.16 -0.81 -18.47
C ILE A 99 10.22 0.30 -18.57
N LYS A 100 9.76 1.55 -18.65
CA LYS A 100 10.65 2.71 -18.78
C LYS A 100 11.46 2.93 -17.51
N LYS A 101 12.62 3.58 -17.64
CA LYS A 101 13.50 3.89 -16.50
C LYS A 101 12.79 4.76 -15.46
N GLU A 102 11.94 5.67 -15.91
CA GLU A 102 11.14 6.55 -15.06
C GLU A 102 10.14 5.74 -14.23
N ASP A 103 9.49 4.74 -14.84
CA ASP A 103 8.57 3.85 -14.15
C ASP A 103 9.30 2.99 -13.11
N LYS A 104 10.52 2.51 -13.41
CA LYS A 104 11.36 1.80 -12.41
C LYS A 104 11.70 2.68 -11.21
N LYS A 105 12.01 3.97 -11.44
CA LYS A 105 12.24 4.93 -10.33
C LYS A 105 10.98 5.14 -9.50
N THR A 106 9.81 5.22 -10.14
CA THR A 106 8.52 5.32 -9.44
C THR A 106 8.27 4.10 -8.56
N ILE A 107 8.45 2.89 -9.10
CA ILE A 107 8.30 1.62 -8.34
C ILE A 107 9.26 1.60 -7.15
N LYS A 108 10.54 1.93 -7.38
CA LYS A 108 11.54 2.01 -6.32
C LYS A 108 11.10 2.96 -5.21
N SER A 109 10.68 4.16 -5.58
CA SER A 109 10.22 5.16 -4.61
C SER A 109 9.07 4.65 -3.76
N TYR A 110 8.07 3.98 -4.36
CA TYR A 110 6.95 3.42 -3.61
C TYR A 110 7.38 2.31 -2.67
N LEU A 111 8.24 1.39 -3.12
CA LEU A 111 8.73 0.30 -2.27
C LEU A 111 9.52 0.83 -1.08
N GLU A 112 10.37 1.84 -1.27
CA GLU A 112 11.16 2.45 -0.20
C GLU A 112 10.27 3.11 0.85
N VAL A 113 9.35 3.99 0.44
CA VAL A 113 8.44 4.66 1.40
C VAL A 113 7.42 3.69 2.02
N GLY A 114 7.07 2.61 1.31
CA GLY A 114 6.22 1.54 1.83
C GLY A 114 6.90 0.72 2.93
N LEU A 115 8.21 0.48 2.82
CA LEU A 115 8.99 -0.17 3.87
C LEU A 115 9.12 0.73 5.10
N GLU A 116 9.36 2.02 4.87
CA GLU A 116 9.58 3.01 5.94
C GLU A 116 8.30 3.36 6.70
N TYR A 117 7.19 3.61 5.98
CA TYR A 117 5.96 4.17 6.54
C TYR A 117 4.73 3.27 6.42
N GLY A 118 4.78 2.20 5.63
CA GLY A 118 3.63 1.36 5.31
C GLY A 118 3.14 0.43 6.43
N GLY A 119 3.82 0.41 7.58
CA GLY A 119 3.36 -0.30 8.78
C GLY A 119 3.72 -1.79 8.84
N ASN A 120 4.59 -2.30 7.95
CA ASN A 120 5.12 -3.66 8.05
C ASN A 120 6.17 -3.76 9.18
N LYS A 121 5.73 -4.20 10.37
CA LYS A 121 6.63 -4.36 11.54
C LYS A 121 7.79 -5.32 11.31
N SER A 122 7.66 -6.28 10.39
CA SER A 122 8.71 -7.27 10.09
C SER A 122 9.90 -6.67 9.35
N TYR A 123 9.71 -5.52 8.70
CA TYR A 123 10.70 -4.81 7.90
C TYR A 123 11.10 -3.46 8.48
N LYS A 124 10.73 -3.22 9.75
CA LYS A 124 11.13 -2.01 10.43
C LYS A 124 12.65 -1.82 10.34
N ASP A 125 13.06 -0.63 9.94
CA ASP A 125 14.45 -0.19 9.83
C ASP A 125 15.29 -0.96 8.79
N LYS A 126 14.66 -1.67 7.83
CA LYS A 126 15.34 -2.40 6.75
C LYS A 126 15.18 -1.70 5.41
N GLU A 127 16.25 -1.69 4.63
CA GLU A 127 16.26 -1.14 3.27
C GLU A 127 15.73 -2.14 2.24
N LEU A 128 15.27 -1.62 1.08
CA LEU A 128 14.76 -2.45 -0.02
C LEU A 128 15.74 -3.54 -0.46
N LYS A 129 17.05 -3.23 -0.51
CA LYS A 129 18.10 -4.18 -0.90
C LYS A 129 18.30 -5.32 0.10
N GLU A 130 17.89 -5.14 1.36
CA GLU A 130 17.99 -6.17 2.40
C GLU A 130 16.80 -7.12 2.35
N ILE A 131 15.63 -6.62 1.94
CA ILE A 131 14.39 -7.41 1.85
C ILE A 131 14.26 -8.10 0.50
N PHE A 132 14.48 -7.35 -0.58
CA PHE A 132 14.30 -7.78 -1.96
C PHE A 132 15.57 -7.44 -2.78
N PRO A 133 16.69 -8.14 -2.55
CA PRO A 133 17.98 -7.81 -3.16
C PRO A 133 17.97 -7.88 -4.69
N LYS A 134 17.24 -8.83 -5.28
CA LYS A 134 17.18 -8.97 -6.75
C LYS A 134 16.37 -7.84 -7.35
N LEU A 135 15.24 -7.52 -6.73
CA LEU A 135 14.35 -6.45 -7.18
C LEU A 135 15.03 -5.10 -7.03
N ALA A 136 15.71 -4.85 -5.90
CA ALA A 136 16.52 -3.66 -5.69
C ALA A 136 17.52 -3.50 -6.83
N ASN A 137 18.37 -4.49 -7.07
CA ASN A 137 19.37 -4.46 -8.15
C ASN A 137 18.78 -4.23 -9.55
N HIS A 138 17.55 -4.69 -9.79
CA HIS A 138 16.87 -4.47 -11.07
C HIS A 138 16.31 -3.04 -11.24
N LEU A 139 16.02 -2.35 -10.13
CA LEU A 139 15.42 -1.02 -10.12
C LEU A 139 16.45 0.14 -10.07
N TYR A 140 17.70 -0.14 -9.68
CA TYR A 140 18.83 0.82 -9.75
C TYR A 140 19.41 0.92 -11.16
#